data_AF-A0A7C4BHP8-F1
#
_entry.id   AF-A0A7C4BHP8-F1
#
_cell.length_a   1.000
_cell.length_b   1.000
_cell.length_c   1.000
_cell.angle_alpha   90.00
_cell.angle_beta   90.00
_cell.angle_gamma   90.00
#
_symmetry.space_group_name_H-M   'P 1'
#
loop_
_entity.id
_entity.type
_entity.pdbx_description
1 polymer ?
#
loop_
_entity_poly.entity_id
_entity_poly.type
_entity_poly.pdbx_seq_one_letter_code
_entity_poly.pdbx_strand_id
1 'polypeptide(L)'
;MAQRWAPVVCAVMLWAGFSGGQPVEPIKMVEVGKNREFRVNGRPFFPIMSWAQSAERYQRLAQMGFNTHTSGKADVEAAKAAGCYAVTSFDAGLIGHSHLLGWIHRDEPDMPQGRGEEAKPRMSPEEIVGIYQRIKEADKTRPVFLTFTAYFMKEYGRFPQEVKEKVYPEFVKGCDVVGFDIYPIYGSGHASHLDWVAKGVSQLRAIGGEARPLYAWIETSKGSKWMTYEKQPDVLPIHTRAEVWMAIIRGATAIGYFTHAWRPSFTEFAPTQEMQAELARLNAQIARLAPAILADPASEKIEMSITGNLACHWKATRHEGMLYIFCQNIDLGEGAEKLKQFDPIHPRGGAATIRVEGLKAGTKIEVVDENRTLVAAAGYFTDEFAPLAEHIYRIR
;
A
#
# COMPACT_ATOMS: atom_id res chain seq x y z
N MET A 1 -11.53 -56.22 -37.94
CA MET A 1 -11.42 -54.75 -37.90
C MET A 1 -11.87 -54.29 -36.52
N ALA A 2 -10.92 -53.95 -35.64
CA ALA A 2 -11.22 -53.36 -34.33
C ALA A 2 -10.17 -52.29 -34.09
N GLN A 3 -10.59 -51.03 -34.19
CA GLN A 3 -9.74 -49.84 -34.11
C GLN A 3 -9.62 -49.47 -32.62
N ARG A 4 -8.43 -49.67 -32.04
CA ARG A 4 -8.11 -49.27 -30.67
C ARG A 4 -7.92 -47.75 -30.61
N TRP A 5 -8.70 -47.09 -29.76
CA TRP A 5 -8.52 -45.70 -29.38
C TRP A 5 -7.40 -45.61 -28.34
N ALA A 6 -6.36 -44.83 -28.64
CA ALA A 6 -5.35 -44.44 -27.66
C ALA A 6 -5.80 -43.13 -26.97
N PRO A 7 -5.71 -43.02 -25.63
CA PRO A 7 -6.03 -41.76 -24.97
C PRO A 7 -4.87 -40.78 -25.19
N VAL A 8 -5.22 -39.59 -25.71
CA VAL A 8 -4.33 -38.43 -25.71
C VAL A 8 -4.20 -37.97 -24.27
N VAL A 9 -3.07 -38.25 -23.65
CA VAL A 9 -2.68 -37.68 -22.35
C VAL A 9 -2.29 -36.23 -22.62
N CYS A 10 -3.21 -35.30 -22.37
CA CYS A 10 -2.87 -33.89 -22.23
C CYS A 10 -1.96 -33.74 -21.01
N ALA A 11 -0.67 -33.52 -21.25
CA ALA A 11 0.27 -33.09 -20.23
C ALA A 11 -0.12 -31.68 -19.77
N VAL A 12 -0.89 -31.59 -18.70
CA VAL A 12 -1.05 -30.36 -17.94
C VAL A 12 0.31 -30.12 -17.25
N MET A 13 1.12 -29.22 -17.81
CA MET A 13 2.26 -28.66 -17.08
C MET A 13 1.69 -27.82 -15.93
N LEU A 14 1.52 -28.47 -14.78
CA LEU A 14 1.39 -27.80 -13.49
C LEU A 14 2.69 -27.03 -13.23
N TRP A 15 2.67 -25.72 -13.49
CA TRP A 15 3.65 -24.81 -12.91
C TRP A 15 3.39 -24.71 -11.41
N ALA A 16 3.86 -25.69 -10.64
CA ALA A 16 4.15 -25.50 -9.23
C ALA A 16 5.47 -24.72 -9.13
N GLY A 17 5.45 -23.44 -9.49
CA GLY A 17 6.61 -22.56 -9.43
C GLY A 17 6.60 -21.76 -8.13
N PHE A 18 7.61 -21.96 -7.29
CA PHE A 18 7.93 -21.16 -6.11
C PHE A 18 7.69 -19.66 -6.37
N SER A 19 6.66 -19.06 -5.73
CA SER A 19 6.42 -17.62 -5.76
C SER A 19 7.16 -16.91 -4.62
N GLY A 20 8.44 -17.23 -4.41
CA GLY A 20 9.29 -16.39 -3.58
C GLY A 20 9.77 -15.19 -4.38
N GLY A 21 9.73 -13.98 -3.80
CA GLY A 21 10.34 -12.81 -4.43
C GLY A 21 11.82 -13.08 -4.70
N GLN A 22 12.34 -12.61 -5.85
CA GLN A 22 13.79 -12.65 -6.10
C GLN A 22 14.50 -11.85 -4.99
N PRO A 23 15.60 -12.38 -4.42
CA PRO A 23 16.38 -11.63 -3.44
C PRO A 23 16.76 -10.26 -3.97
N VAL A 24 16.64 -9.24 -3.12
CA VAL A 24 17.04 -7.89 -3.48
C VAL A 24 18.56 -7.81 -3.68
N GLU A 25 19.00 -6.95 -4.60
CA GLU A 25 20.42 -6.74 -4.83
C GLU A 25 21.05 -5.87 -3.73
N PRO A 26 22.35 -6.04 -3.42
CA PRO A 26 23.07 -5.10 -2.56
C PRO A 26 22.93 -3.65 -3.03
N ILE A 27 22.51 -2.77 -2.13
CA ILE A 27 22.35 -1.33 -2.33
C ILE A 27 23.72 -0.69 -2.56
N LYS A 28 23.86 -0.05 -3.71
CA LYS A 28 24.93 0.90 -4.03
C LYS A 28 24.43 2.34 -3.91
N MET A 29 23.14 2.56 -4.19
CA MET A 29 22.53 3.88 -4.18
C MET A 29 21.02 3.77 -3.94
N VAL A 30 20.49 4.71 -3.15
CA VAL A 30 19.05 4.92 -2.96
C VAL A 30 18.73 6.36 -3.29
N GLU A 31 17.74 6.56 -4.15
CA GLU A 31 17.28 7.88 -4.56
C GLU A 31 15.76 7.94 -4.55
N VAL A 32 15.23 9.16 -4.47
CA VAL A 32 13.82 9.44 -4.74
C VAL A 32 13.72 9.94 -6.17
N GLY A 33 12.94 9.24 -6.99
CA GLY A 33 12.70 9.62 -8.37
C GLY A 33 11.63 10.71 -8.51
N LYS A 34 11.49 11.22 -9.73
CA LYS A 34 10.56 12.32 -10.07
C LYS A 34 9.08 11.97 -9.84
N ASN A 35 8.73 10.67 -9.82
CA ASN A 35 7.36 10.21 -9.58
C ASN A 35 7.16 9.81 -8.10
N ARG A 36 8.04 10.29 -7.20
CA ARG A 36 8.09 9.93 -5.76
C ARG A 36 8.42 8.47 -5.52
N GLU A 37 8.96 7.78 -6.50
CA GLU A 37 9.32 6.38 -6.40
C GLU A 37 10.67 6.20 -5.71
N PHE A 38 10.83 5.09 -4.99
CA PHE A 38 12.17 4.67 -4.60
C PHE A 38 12.90 4.18 -5.83
N ARG A 39 14.15 4.60 -5.99
CA ARG A 39 15.07 4.05 -6.98
C ARG A 39 16.24 3.42 -6.25
N VAL A 40 16.39 2.12 -6.39
CA VAL A 40 17.52 1.38 -5.82
C VAL A 40 18.40 0.91 -6.97
N ASN A 41 19.66 1.29 -6.92
CA ASN A 41 20.62 1.02 -8.01
C ASN A 41 20.10 1.49 -9.39
N GLY A 42 19.43 2.64 -9.43
CA GLY A 42 18.89 3.22 -10.65
C GLY A 42 17.62 2.56 -11.21
N ARG A 43 17.02 1.60 -10.48
CA ARG A 43 15.76 0.94 -10.89
C ARG A 43 14.62 1.28 -9.93
N PRO A 44 13.39 1.51 -10.43
CA PRO A 44 12.22 1.66 -9.57
C PRO A 44 12.08 0.46 -8.63
N PHE A 45 11.82 0.75 -7.36
CA PHE A 45 11.60 -0.22 -6.31
C PHE A 45 10.33 0.16 -5.56
N PHE A 46 9.46 -0.82 -5.31
CA PHE A 46 8.25 -0.62 -4.52
C PHE A 46 8.42 -1.37 -3.19
N PRO A 47 8.71 -0.67 -2.08
CA PRO A 47 8.77 -1.30 -0.77
C PRO A 47 7.43 -1.92 -0.38
N ILE A 48 7.47 -3.21 -0.04
CA ILE A 48 6.39 -4.03 0.51
C ILE A 48 6.85 -4.43 1.91
N MET A 49 6.40 -3.68 2.90
CA MET A 49 7.01 -3.64 4.22
C MET A 49 6.28 -4.51 5.24
N SER A 50 7.03 -5.18 6.12
CA SER A 50 6.47 -5.78 7.35
C SER A 50 6.76 -4.89 8.56
N TRP A 51 5.79 -4.67 9.43
CA TRP A 51 6.00 -3.93 10.68
C TRP A 51 6.48 -4.81 11.83
N ALA A 52 7.59 -4.40 12.47
CA ALA A 52 8.06 -4.89 13.77
C ALA A 52 8.00 -6.42 13.93
N GLN A 53 8.59 -7.13 12.98
CA GLN A 53 8.70 -8.59 12.99
C GLN A 53 10.05 -9.01 13.59
N SER A 54 10.04 -10.08 14.38
CA SER A 54 11.28 -10.74 14.81
C SER A 54 12.03 -11.36 13.62
N ALA A 55 13.36 -11.39 13.70
CA ALA A 55 14.26 -11.81 12.64
C ALA A 55 13.96 -13.23 12.09
N GLU A 56 13.49 -14.14 12.94
CA GLU A 56 13.22 -15.53 12.55
C GLU A 56 12.04 -15.65 11.57
N ARG A 57 11.22 -14.60 11.45
CA ARG A 57 10.09 -14.56 10.50
C ARG A 57 10.47 -14.07 9.12
N TYR A 58 11.62 -13.43 8.95
CA TYR A 58 11.96 -12.70 7.72
C TYR A 58 11.98 -13.62 6.50
N GLN A 59 12.55 -14.83 6.62
CA GLN A 59 12.55 -15.80 5.53
C GLN A 59 11.13 -16.20 5.09
N ARG A 60 10.21 -16.39 6.03
CA ARG A 60 8.82 -16.74 5.72
C ARG A 60 8.08 -15.56 5.08
N LEU A 61 8.33 -14.35 5.56
CA LEU A 61 7.74 -13.13 5.01
C LEU A 61 8.25 -12.89 3.58
N ALA A 62 9.54 -13.10 3.31
CA ALA A 62 10.11 -13.01 1.97
C ALA A 62 9.44 -13.98 0.98
N GLN A 63 9.11 -15.21 1.43
CA GLN A 63 8.34 -16.17 0.63
C GLN A 63 6.90 -15.72 0.32
N MET A 64 6.35 -14.78 1.10
CA MET A 64 5.06 -14.12 0.84
C MET A 64 5.23 -12.79 0.09
N GLY A 65 6.39 -12.51 -0.49
CA GLY A 65 6.65 -11.33 -1.31
C GLY A 65 6.91 -10.04 -0.54
N PHE A 66 7.06 -10.09 0.79
CA PHE A 66 7.63 -8.96 1.52
C PHE A 66 9.08 -8.76 1.06
N ASN A 67 9.48 -7.52 0.83
CA ASN A 67 10.82 -7.21 0.34
C ASN A 67 11.59 -6.24 1.26
N THR A 68 10.93 -5.74 2.31
CA THR A 68 11.49 -4.78 3.26
C THR A 68 10.97 -5.05 4.68
N HIS A 69 11.84 -5.10 5.69
CA HIS A 69 11.45 -5.23 7.10
C HIS A 69 11.65 -3.91 7.83
N THR A 70 10.61 -3.39 8.48
CA THR A 70 10.61 -2.02 9.03
C THR A 70 10.21 -2.01 10.49
N SER A 71 11.04 -1.39 11.32
CA SER A 71 10.73 -0.97 12.70
C SER A 71 11.92 -0.22 13.26
N GLY A 72 11.78 0.46 14.40
CA GLY A 72 12.95 1.06 15.07
C GLY A 72 14.03 0.08 15.54
N LYS A 73 13.83 -1.22 15.36
CA LYS A 73 14.79 -2.29 15.71
C LYS A 73 14.86 -3.39 14.63
N ALA A 74 14.58 -3.05 13.36
CA ALA A 74 14.66 -4.06 12.29
C ALA A 74 16.11 -4.57 12.17
N ASP A 75 16.27 -5.88 12.11
CA ASP A 75 17.57 -6.54 12.03
C ASP A 75 18.06 -6.56 10.57
N VAL A 76 19.08 -5.75 10.28
CA VAL A 76 19.55 -5.56 8.91
C VAL A 76 20.31 -6.79 8.37
N GLU A 77 20.98 -7.55 9.24
CA GLU A 77 21.68 -8.78 8.82
C GLU A 77 20.69 -9.92 8.60
N ALA A 78 19.66 -10.04 9.44
CA ALA A 78 18.59 -11.00 9.20
C ALA A 78 17.81 -10.66 7.92
N ALA A 79 17.56 -9.37 7.64
CA ALA A 79 16.88 -8.96 6.41
C ALA A 79 17.72 -9.34 5.18
N LYS A 80 19.03 -9.07 5.22
CA LYS A 80 19.98 -9.50 4.19
C LYS A 80 20.01 -11.01 4.00
N ALA A 81 20.03 -11.79 5.09
CA ALA A 81 19.98 -13.25 5.02
C ALA A 81 18.69 -13.76 4.37
N ALA A 82 17.57 -13.06 4.57
CA ALA A 82 16.29 -13.34 3.94
C ALA A 82 16.18 -12.80 2.49
N GLY A 83 17.19 -12.10 1.98
CA GLY A 83 17.15 -11.48 0.66
C GLY A 83 16.23 -10.26 0.57
N CYS A 84 16.07 -9.53 1.69
CA CYS A 84 15.24 -8.33 1.82
C CYS A 84 16.05 -7.13 2.30
N TYR A 85 15.47 -5.93 2.15
CA TYR A 85 16.01 -4.74 2.82
C TYR A 85 15.45 -4.56 4.22
N ALA A 86 16.09 -3.68 5.00
CA ALA A 86 15.58 -3.19 6.27
C ALA A 86 15.44 -1.67 6.29
N VAL A 87 14.47 -1.18 7.06
CA VAL A 87 14.35 0.22 7.48
C VAL A 87 14.35 0.24 9.01
N THR A 88 15.35 0.90 9.61
CA THR A 88 15.55 0.86 11.07
C THR A 88 15.90 2.22 11.65
N SER A 89 15.87 2.37 12.98
CA SER A 89 16.29 3.62 13.61
C SER A 89 17.77 3.87 13.38
N PHE A 90 18.16 5.15 13.40
CA PHE A 90 19.54 5.54 13.10
C PHE A 90 20.56 4.86 14.01
N ASP A 91 21.55 4.24 13.40
CA ASP A 91 22.74 3.68 14.03
C ASP A 91 23.94 3.95 13.11
N ALA A 92 24.92 4.70 13.62
CA ALA A 92 26.12 5.05 12.85
C ALA A 92 26.91 3.82 12.38
N GLY A 93 26.82 2.68 13.10
CA GLY A 93 27.48 1.43 12.72
C GLY A 93 26.88 0.75 11.49
N LEU A 94 25.67 1.14 11.07
CA LEU A 94 24.97 0.58 9.91
C LEU A 94 25.08 1.46 8.65
N ILE A 95 25.76 2.61 8.72
CA ILE A 95 26.00 3.48 7.57
C ILE A 95 26.75 2.71 6.48
N GLY A 96 26.23 2.78 5.25
CA GLY A 96 26.79 2.06 4.11
C GLY A 96 26.43 0.57 4.06
N HIS A 97 25.66 0.04 5.02
CA HIS A 97 25.23 -1.36 4.98
C HIS A 97 24.39 -1.62 3.73
N SER A 98 24.74 -2.67 2.98
CA SER A 98 24.20 -2.95 1.63
C SER A 98 22.74 -3.36 1.59
N HIS A 99 22.11 -3.65 2.73
CA HIS A 99 20.69 -4.01 2.79
C HIS A 99 19.85 -3.07 3.67
N LEU A 100 20.42 -1.93 4.05
CA LEU A 100 19.67 -0.89 4.74
C LEU A 100 19.04 0.04 3.68
N LEU A 101 17.72 0.05 3.54
CA LEU A 101 17.02 0.90 2.57
C LEU A 101 16.88 2.34 3.06
N GLY A 102 16.67 2.52 4.37
CA GLY A 102 16.39 3.83 4.95
C GLY A 102 16.44 3.82 6.47
N TRP A 103 16.45 5.01 7.03
CA TRP A 103 16.28 5.23 8.46
C TRP A 103 14.80 5.50 8.78
N ILE A 104 14.34 5.26 10.00
CA ILE A 104 13.00 5.65 10.44
C ILE A 104 13.04 6.38 11.77
N HIS A 105 12.24 7.44 11.87
CA HIS A 105 11.95 8.13 13.12
C HIS A 105 11.27 7.20 14.13
N ARG A 106 11.14 7.69 15.36
CA ARG A 106 10.22 7.09 16.32
C ARG A 106 8.81 7.07 15.72
N ASP A 107 8.11 5.97 15.98
CA ASP A 107 6.76 5.74 15.51
C ASP A 107 5.74 6.74 16.10
N GLU A 108 4.84 7.21 15.24
CA GLU A 108 3.72 8.14 15.52
C GLU A 108 4.11 9.29 16.47
N PRO A 109 5.07 10.17 16.10
CA PRO A 109 5.45 11.29 16.94
C PRO A 109 4.35 12.35 17.05
N ASP A 110 3.40 12.36 16.11
CA ASP A 110 2.22 13.22 16.13
C ASP A 110 1.13 12.71 17.08
N MET A 111 1.30 11.53 17.70
CA MET A 111 0.32 10.99 18.63
C MET A 111 0.05 12.00 19.77
N PRO A 112 -1.22 12.42 19.96
CA PRO A 112 -1.55 13.52 20.85
C PRO A 112 -1.40 13.14 22.32
N GLN A 113 -0.72 14.00 23.06
CA GLN A 113 -0.76 14.09 24.51
C GLN A 113 -1.81 15.14 24.90
N GLY A 114 -2.73 14.77 25.80
CA GLY A 114 -3.85 15.65 26.18
C GLY A 114 -5.10 15.50 25.29
N ARG A 115 -5.99 16.49 25.32
CA ARG A 115 -7.25 16.55 24.55
C ARG A 115 -7.58 18.02 24.21
N GLY A 116 -8.35 18.25 23.15
CA GLY A 116 -8.84 19.58 22.78
C GLY A 116 -7.73 20.50 22.26
N GLU A 117 -7.88 21.81 22.48
CA GLU A 117 -6.92 22.84 22.03
C GLU A 117 -5.55 22.73 22.70
N GLU A 118 -5.49 22.11 23.88
CA GLU A 118 -4.25 21.87 24.62
C GLU A 118 -3.50 20.60 24.15
N ALA A 119 -4.13 19.80 23.27
CA ALA A 119 -3.48 18.60 22.75
C ALA A 119 -2.22 18.99 21.97
N LYS A 120 -1.09 18.37 22.34
CA LYS A 120 0.20 18.56 21.66
C LYS A 120 0.68 17.21 21.12
N PRO A 121 1.40 17.20 19.99
CA PRO A 121 2.03 15.97 19.55
C PRO A 121 3.05 15.48 20.60
N ARG A 122 3.27 14.15 20.65
CA ARG A 122 4.24 13.52 21.56
C ARG A 122 5.66 14.04 21.36
N MET A 123 6.01 14.42 20.14
CA MET A 123 7.25 15.13 19.82
C MET A 123 6.90 16.34 18.95
N SER A 124 7.59 17.45 19.16
CA SER A 124 7.39 18.66 18.36
C SER A 124 7.97 18.50 16.95
N PRO A 125 7.46 19.24 15.94
CA PRO A 125 8.08 19.32 14.62
C PRO A 125 9.56 19.71 14.68
N GLU A 126 9.92 20.64 15.55
CA GLU A 126 11.30 21.11 15.74
C GLU A 126 12.23 19.98 16.18
N GLU A 127 11.77 19.12 17.10
CA GLU A 127 12.54 17.94 17.52
C GLU A 127 12.73 16.93 16.38
N ILE A 128 11.68 16.66 15.60
CA ILE A 128 11.73 15.74 14.45
C ILE A 128 12.67 16.27 13.37
N VAL A 129 12.59 17.56 13.03
CA VAL A 129 13.50 18.22 12.08
C VAL A 129 14.95 18.17 12.60
N GLY A 130 15.17 18.42 13.89
CA GLY A 130 16.51 18.34 14.48
C GLY A 130 17.10 16.93 14.45
N ILE A 131 16.30 15.89 14.68
CA ILE A 131 16.73 14.48 14.52
C ILE A 131 17.08 14.20 13.05
N TYR A 132 16.20 14.61 12.13
CA TYR A 132 16.41 14.43 10.70
C TYR A 132 17.73 15.07 10.23
N GLN A 133 17.99 16.32 10.61
CA GLN A 133 19.21 17.03 10.24
C GLN A 133 20.46 16.29 10.73
N ARG A 134 20.48 15.82 11.99
CA ARG A 134 21.59 15.02 12.52
C ARG A 134 21.80 13.71 11.74
N ILE A 135 20.71 13.04 11.36
CA ILE A 135 20.79 11.84 10.50
C ILE A 135 21.38 12.20 9.14
N LYS A 136 20.90 13.27 8.48
CA LYS A 136 21.41 13.69 7.16
C LYS A 136 22.85 14.20 7.20
N GLU A 137 23.29 14.78 8.32
CA GLU A 137 24.69 15.16 8.52
C GLU A 137 25.61 13.92 8.56
N ALA A 138 25.16 12.85 9.21
CA ALA A 138 25.91 11.60 9.32
C ALA A 138 25.79 10.70 8.07
N ASP A 139 24.61 10.62 7.46
CA ASP A 139 24.31 9.79 6.30
C ASP A 139 23.35 10.50 5.32
N LYS A 140 23.92 11.01 4.23
CA LYS A 140 23.18 11.65 3.14
C LYS A 140 22.59 10.65 2.15
N THR A 141 23.04 9.40 2.18
CA THR A 141 22.79 8.40 1.14
C THR A 141 21.48 7.63 1.33
N ARG A 142 20.88 7.71 2.52
CA ARG A 142 19.64 7.00 2.85
C ARG A 142 18.48 7.95 3.13
N PRO A 143 17.27 7.62 2.66
CA PRO A 143 16.06 8.34 3.03
C PRO A 143 15.71 8.12 4.50
N VAL A 144 15.09 9.14 5.11
CA VAL A 144 14.53 9.06 6.47
C VAL A 144 13.00 9.02 6.41
N PHE A 145 12.44 7.95 6.98
CA PHE A 145 11.01 7.66 7.04
C PHE A 145 10.38 8.28 8.29
N LEU A 146 9.12 8.70 8.16
CA LEU A 146 8.28 9.17 9.25
C LEU A 146 6.89 8.55 9.12
N THR A 147 6.39 7.92 10.19
CA THR A 147 5.00 7.41 10.27
C THR A 147 4.18 8.36 11.14
N PHE A 148 3.08 8.88 10.62
CA PHE A 148 2.07 9.57 11.41
C PHE A 148 0.93 8.64 11.84
N THR A 149 0.22 9.03 12.87
CA THR A 149 -1.18 8.60 13.06
C THR A 149 -2.05 9.12 11.90
N ALA A 150 -3.27 8.62 11.74
CA ALA A 150 -4.28 9.21 10.85
C ALA A 150 -4.81 10.60 11.28
N TYR A 151 -4.35 11.19 12.39
CA TYR A 151 -4.96 12.43 12.93
C TYR A 151 -4.73 13.70 12.11
N PHE A 152 -3.87 13.68 11.10
CA PHE A 152 -3.78 14.75 10.09
C PHE A 152 -5.04 14.82 9.22
N MET A 153 -5.78 13.72 9.10
CA MET A 153 -6.95 13.66 8.24
C MET A 153 -8.09 14.51 8.81
N LYS A 154 -8.80 15.22 7.94
CA LYS A 154 -9.98 16.04 8.31
C LYS A 154 -11.09 15.23 8.98
N GLU A 155 -11.16 13.93 8.72
CA GLU A 155 -12.15 13.00 9.28
C GLU A 155 -11.97 12.79 10.80
N TYR A 156 -10.79 13.06 11.37
CA TYR A 156 -10.54 12.93 12.81
C TYR A 156 -10.65 14.27 13.55
N GLY A 157 -11.42 14.33 14.63
CA GLY A 157 -11.54 15.53 15.47
C GLY A 157 -10.51 15.65 16.60
N ARG A 158 -9.39 14.92 16.53
CA ARG A 158 -8.46 14.81 17.66
C ARG A 158 -7.57 16.05 17.85
N PHE A 159 -7.20 16.69 16.74
CA PHE A 159 -6.63 18.03 16.69
C PHE A 159 -7.64 18.97 16.01
N PRO A 160 -7.78 20.23 16.45
CA PRO A 160 -8.48 21.26 15.67
C PRO A 160 -7.86 21.41 14.28
N GLN A 161 -8.65 21.76 13.27
CA GLN A 161 -8.19 21.84 11.88
C GLN A 161 -7.04 22.85 11.73
N GLU A 162 -7.13 23.98 12.42
CA GLU A 162 -6.13 25.05 12.42
C GLU A 162 -4.79 24.60 13.03
N VAL A 163 -4.84 23.65 13.97
CA VAL A 163 -3.63 23.04 14.54
C VAL A 163 -3.00 22.11 13.52
N LYS A 164 -3.79 21.27 12.84
CA LYS A 164 -3.29 20.35 11.81
C LYS A 164 -2.60 21.09 10.66
N GLU A 165 -3.25 22.15 10.16
CA GLU A 165 -2.75 22.96 9.04
C GLU A 165 -1.43 23.67 9.35
N LYS A 166 -1.14 23.91 10.63
CA LYS A 166 0.14 24.48 11.07
C LYS A 166 1.20 23.41 11.32
N VAL A 167 0.83 22.32 11.97
CA VAL A 167 1.79 21.38 12.54
C VAL A 167 2.29 20.35 11.53
N TYR A 168 1.43 19.78 10.68
CA TYR A 168 1.84 18.73 9.76
C TYR A 168 2.77 19.20 8.62
N PRO A 169 2.60 20.41 8.04
CA PRO A 169 3.59 20.95 7.10
C PRO A 169 4.99 21.15 7.71
N GLU A 170 5.09 21.40 9.02
CA GLU A 170 6.37 21.49 9.71
C GLU A 170 6.97 20.11 9.98
N PHE A 171 6.14 19.12 10.37
CA PHE A 171 6.64 17.75 10.56
C PHE A 171 7.27 17.15 9.31
N VAL A 172 6.64 17.34 8.13
CA VAL A 172 7.14 16.72 6.89
C VAL A 172 8.49 17.30 6.43
N LYS A 173 8.95 18.42 6.99
CA LYS A 173 10.32 18.93 6.77
C LYS A 173 11.38 18.04 7.41
N GLY A 174 11.02 17.23 8.40
CA GLY A 174 11.91 16.29 9.06
C GLY A 174 11.92 14.90 8.44
N CYS A 175 11.52 14.71 7.19
CA CYS A 175 11.56 13.40 6.54
C CYS A 175 11.77 13.48 5.03
N ASP A 176 12.33 12.41 4.47
CA ASP A 176 12.41 12.19 3.02
C ASP A 176 11.20 11.39 2.52
N VAL A 177 10.68 10.49 3.37
CA VAL A 177 9.54 9.60 3.09
C VAL A 177 8.52 9.76 4.21
N VAL A 178 7.24 9.94 3.84
CA VAL A 178 6.16 10.11 4.80
C VAL A 178 5.12 9.02 4.64
N GLY A 179 4.60 8.51 5.75
CA GLY A 179 3.50 7.57 5.74
C GLY A 179 2.64 7.73 6.97
N PHE A 180 1.63 6.88 7.04
CA PHE A 180 0.70 6.86 8.15
C PHE A 180 0.12 5.48 8.35
N ASP A 181 -0.47 5.26 9.51
CA ASP A 181 -1.37 4.14 9.71
C ASP A 181 -2.82 4.60 9.84
N ILE A 182 -3.70 3.79 9.29
CA ILE A 182 -5.13 3.80 9.61
C ILE A 182 -5.61 2.37 9.52
N TYR A 183 -6.37 1.95 10.51
CA TYR A 183 -6.88 0.59 10.61
C TYR A 183 -8.40 0.63 10.78
N PRO A 184 -9.16 0.77 9.68
CA PRO A 184 -10.62 0.89 9.71
C PRO A 184 -11.28 -0.21 10.54
N ILE A 185 -11.00 -1.48 10.28
CA ILE A 185 -11.62 -2.59 11.00
C ILE A 185 -10.79 -2.98 12.22
N TYR A 186 -9.48 -3.12 12.08
CA TYR A 186 -8.62 -3.55 13.17
C TYR A 186 -8.53 -2.52 14.28
N GLY A 187 -8.23 -1.27 13.96
CA GLY A 187 -8.03 -0.21 14.95
C GLY A 187 -9.34 0.35 15.50
N SER A 188 -10.35 0.50 14.64
CA SER A 188 -11.59 1.19 15.01
C SER A 188 -12.87 0.35 14.96
N GLY A 189 -12.88 -0.79 14.26
CA GLY A 189 -14.08 -1.62 14.09
C GLY A 189 -15.11 -1.03 13.12
N HIS A 190 -14.73 -0.08 12.28
CA HIS A 190 -15.60 0.58 11.29
C HIS A 190 -15.20 0.17 9.88
N ALA A 191 -15.85 -0.88 9.35
CA ALA A 191 -15.67 -1.25 7.94
C ALA A 191 -16.16 -0.14 6.98
N SER A 192 -17.06 0.73 7.43
CA SER A 192 -17.47 1.93 6.68
C SER A 192 -16.37 2.97 6.48
N HIS A 193 -15.19 2.79 7.08
CA HIS A 193 -14.04 3.67 6.93
C HIS A 193 -12.94 3.06 6.02
N LEU A 194 -13.18 1.95 5.31
CA LEU A 194 -12.17 1.38 4.39
C LEU A 194 -11.64 2.44 3.39
N ASP A 195 -12.52 3.29 2.86
CA ASP A 195 -12.15 4.35 1.92
C ASP A 195 -11.33 5.49 2.55
N TRP A 196 -11.16 5.50 3.89
CA TRP A 196 -10.29 6.45 4.58
C TRP A 196 -8.82 6.21 4.27
N VAL A 197 -8.41 5.01 3.87
CA VAL A 197 -7.06 4.77 3.34
C VAL A 197 -6.79 5.63 2.10
N ALA A 198 -7.72 5.64 1.14
CA ALA A 198 -7.63 6.48 -0.05
C ALA A 198 -7.62 7.98 0.30
N LYS A 199 -8.50 8.40 1.22
CA LYS A 199 -8.60 9.80 1.69
C LYS A 199 -7.31 10.23 2.39
N GLY A 200 -6.76 9.38 3.25
CA GLY A 200 -5.53 9.61 4.01
C GLY A 200 -4.34 9.78 3.09
N VAL A 201 -4.14 8.88 2.11
CA VAL A 201 -3.06 9.02 1.12
C VAL A 201 -3.20 10.33 0.34
N SER A 202 -4.42 10.68 -0.09
CA SER A 202 -4.66 11.92 -0.85
C SER A 202 -4.34 13.18 -0.05
N GLN A 203 -4.75 13.21 1.23
CA GLN A 203 -4.49 14.32 2.14
C GLN A 203 -2.99 14.39 2.51
N LEU A 204 -2.36 13.26 2.82
CA LEU A 204 -0.94 13.22 3.17
C LEU A 204 -0.06 13.63 1.98
N ARG A 205 -0.45 13.27 0.76
CA ARG A 205 0.22 13.73 -0.46
C ARG A 205 0.12 15.25 -0.62
N ALA A 206 -1.01 15.86 -0.28
CA ALA A 206 -1.15 17.31 -0.31
C ALA A 206 -0.24 18.00 0.73
N ILE A 207 -0.08 17.39 1.92
CA ILE A 207 0.81 17.90 2.97
C ILE A 207 2.29 17.68 2.59
N GLY A 208 2.65 16.48 2.14
CA GLY A 208 4.01 16.07 1.81
C GLY A 208 4.54 16.65 0.49
N GLY A 209 3.68 17.23 -0.34
CA GLY A 209 4.05 17.83 -1.62
C GLY A 209 4.35 16.82 -2.73
N GLU A 210 4.78 17.34 -3.88
CA GLU A 210 4.87 16.55 -5.12
C GLU A 210 6.05 15.58 -5.20
N ALA A 211 7.06 15.73 -4.33
CA ALA A 211 8.34 15.02 -4.46
C ALA A 211 8.58 13.90 -3.42
N ARG A 212 7.74 13.76 -2.38
CA ARG A 212 8.01 12.81 -1.27
C ARG A 212 7.34 11.46 -1.47
N PRO A 213 8.07 10.33 -1.42
CA PRO A 213 7.46 9.00 -1.40
C PRO A 213 6.45 8.87 -0.24
N LEU A 214 5.37 8.15 -0.52
CA LEU A 214 4.25 7.97 0.40
C LEU A 214 4.00 6.50 0.67
N TYR A 215 3.69 6.15 1.92
CA TYR A 215 3.24 4.81 2.28
C TYR A 215 2.07 4.83 3.26
N ALA A 216 1.35 3.71 3.30
CA ALA A 216 0.32 3.44 4.27
C ALA A 216 0.57 2.07 4.92
N TRP A 217 0.35 1.97 6.23
CA TRP A 217 0.24 0.70 6.92
C TRP A 217 -1.18 0.15 6.79
N ILE A 218 -1.30 -1.10 6.34
CA ILE A 218 -2.54 -1.77 5.99
C ILE A 218 -2.82 -2.89 7.01
N GLU A 219 -4.06 -3.00 7.46
CA GLU A 219 -4.51 -4.05 8.37
C GLU A 219 -4.59 -5.42 7.69
N THR A 220 -4.26 -6.48 8.43
CA THR A 220 -4.23 -7.87 7.88
C THR A 220 -4.84 -8.92 8.81
N SER A 221 -5.31 -8.53 9.99
CA SER A 221 -5.78 -9.49 10.99
C SER A 221 -6.73 -8.85 11.97
N LYS A 222 -7.43 -9.68 12.74
CA LYS A 222 -8.16 -9.32 13.96
C LYS A 222 -7.23 -9.34 15.19
N GLY A 223 -7.68 -8.83 16.33
CA GLY A 223 -6.98 -8.95 17.60
C GLY A 223 -6.44 -7.63 18.15
N SER A 224 -7.14 -6.54 17.90
CA SER A 224 -6.79 -5.23 18.43
C SER A 224 -6.99 -5.17 19.94
N LYS A 225 -6.16 -4.38 20.61
CA LYS A 225 -6.30 -4.10 22.04
C LYS A 225 -7.28 -2.96 22.33
N TRP A 226 -7.81 -2.29 21.30
CA TRP A 226 -8.67 -1.11 21.42
C TRP A 226 -10.16 -1.41 21.44
N MET A 227 -10.54 -2.68 21.34
CA MET A 227 -11.93 -3.13 21.40
C MET A 227 -12.02 -4.55 21.97
N THR A 228 -13.24 -4.96 22.30
CA THR A 228 -13.54 -6.33 22.75
C THR A 228 -13.34 -7.31 21.59
N TYR A 229 -12.57 -8.38 21.81
CA TYR A 229 -12.20 -9.34 20.77
C TYR A 229 -13.42 -9.97 20.08
N GLU A 230 -14.44 -10.33 20.86
CA GLU A 230 -15.66 -10.97 20.36
C GLU A 230 -16.50 -10.05 19.47
N LYS A 231 -16.38 -8.72 19.65
CA LYS A 231 -17.11 -7.72 18.87
C LYS A 231 -16.34 -7.23 17.65
N GLN A 232 -15.02 -7.39 17.63
CA GLN A 232 -14.20 -6.92 16.53
C GLN A 232 -14.57 -7.68 15.23
N PRO A 233 -14.91 -6.99 14.13
CA PRO A 233 -15.12 -7.64 12.85
C PRO A 233 -13.82 -8.22 12.31
N ASP A 234 -13.92 -9.24 11.46
CA ASP A 234 -12.74 -9.81 10.83
C ASP A 234 -12.23 -8.90 9.71
N VAL A 235 -10.90 -8.77 9.64
CA VAL A 235 -10.23 -8.20 8.46
C VAL A 235 -10.15 -9.30 7.41
N LEU A 236 -10.96 -9.19 6.36
CA LEU A 236 -11.03 -10.17 5.28
C LEU A 236 -9.99 -9.85 4.19
N PRO A 237 -9.52 -10.86 3.42
CA PRO A 237 -8.60 -10.66 2.30
C PRO A 237 -9.03 -9.57 1.31
N ILE A 238 -10.33 -9.48 1.03
CA ILE A 238 -10.90 -8.44 0.15
C ILE A 238 -10.74 -7.03 0.73
N HIS A 239 -10.78 -6.85 2.06
CA HIS A 239 -10.57 -5.56 2.71
C HIS A 239 -9.12 -5.11 2.55
N THR A 240 -8.16 -5.97 2.92
CA THR A 240 -6.72 -5.69 2.78
C THR A 240 -6.34 -5.41 1.32
N ARG A 241 -6.82 -6.23 0.37
CA ARG A 241 -6.61 -5.99 -1.07
C ARG A 241 -7.16 -4.64 -1.51
N ALA A 242 -8.37 -4.32 -1.06
CA ALA A 242 -9.01 -3.06 -1.41
C ALA A 242 -8.20 -1.87 -0.89
N GLU A 243 -7.79 -1.88 0.38
CA GLU A 243 -6.99 -0.82 1.00
C GLU A 243 -5.63 -0.62 0.30
N VAL A 244 -4.95 -1.71 -0.08
CA VAL A 244 -3.67 -1.63 -0.81
C VAL A 244 -3.84 -0.92 -2.15
N TRP A 245 -4.82 -1.33 -2.95
CA TRP A 245 -5.06 -0.68 -4.24
C TRP A 245 -5.59 0.75 -4.08
N MET A 246 -6.39 1.02 -3.05
CA MET A 246 -6.80 2.37 -2.69
C MET A 246 -5.58 3.27 -2.43
N ALA A 247 -4.60 2.78 -1.66
CA ALA A 247 -3.39 3.52 -1.37
C ALA A 247 -2.55 3.75 -2.64
N ILE A 248 -2.31 2.70 -3.43
CA ILE A 248 -1.51 2.77 -4.66
C ILE A 248 -2.13 3.71 -5.69
N ILE A 249 -3.46 3.61 -5.90
CA ILE A 249 -4.20 4.45 -6.84
C ILE A 249 -4.17 5.92 -6.40
N ARG A 250 -4.21 6.18 -5.09
CA ARG A 250 -4.07 7.54 -4.53
C ARG A 250 -2.62 8.03 -4.44
N GLY A 251 -1.66 7.22 -4.85
CA GLY A 251 -0.28 7.66 -5.11
C GLY A 251 0.74 7.25 -4.06
N ALA A 252 0.42 6.26 -3.23
CA ALA A 252 1.44 5.57 -2.43
C ALA A 252 2.46 4.88 -3.36
N THR A 253 3.73 5.02 -3.02
CA THR A 253 4.88 4.43 -3.73
C THR A 253 5.59 3.35 -2.89
N ALA A 254 5.03 3.05 -1.73
CA ALA A 254 5.33 1.93 -0.86
C ALA A 254 4.06 1.55 -0.09
N ILE A 255 3.98 0.32 0.40
CA ILE A 255 2.95 -0.12 1.33
C ILE A 255 3.60 -0.91 2.46
N GLY A 256 2.95 -0.95 3.61
CA GLY A 256 3.35 -1.79 4.72
C GLY A 256 2.17 -2.53 5.30
N TYR A 257 2.42 -3.68 5.91
CA TYR A 257 1.39 -4.47 6.57
C TYR A 257 1.60 -4.52 8.07
N PHE A 258 0.51 -4.26 8.80
CA PHE A 258 0.41 -4.48 10.23
C PHE A 258 -0.21 -5.85 10.50
N THR A 259 0.58 -6.74 11.11
CA THR A 259 0.24 -8.16 11.25
C THR A 259 0.07 -8.61 12.70
N HIS A 260 0.20 -7.70 13.67
CA HIS A 260 0.18 -8.08 15.08
C HIS A 260 -1.26 -8.29 15.58
N ALA A 261 -1.44 -9.23 16.49
CA ALA A 261 -2.61 -9.31 17.36
C ALA A 261 -2.15 -9.18 18.80
N TRP A 262 -2.90 -8.44 19.61
CA TRP A 262 -2.74 -8.36 21.08
C TRP A 262 -3.79 -9.18 21.82
N ARG A 263 -4.89 -9.54 21.15
CA ARG A 263 -6.02 -10.31 21.70
C ARG A 263 -6.33 -11.51 20.81
N PRO A 264 -6.72 -12.67 21.39
CA PRO A 264 -6.82 -12.95 22.83
C PRO A 264 -5.45 -13.05 23.52
N SER A 265 -4.39 -13.25 22.76
CA SER A 265 -3.00 -13.23 23.19
C SER A 265 -2.14 -12.48 22.18
N PHE A 266 -0.92 -12.12 22.58
CA PHE A 266 0.00 -11.44 21.68
C PHE A 266 0.63 -12.39 20.67
N THR A 267 0.64 -11.99 19.40
CA THR A 267 1.48 -12.54 18.33
C THR A 267 1.86 -11.44 17.37
N GLU A 268 3.10 -11.45 16.88
CA GLU A 268 3.58 -10.53 15.85
C GLU A 268 2.98 -10.82 14.47
N PHE A 269 2.47 -12.04 14.26
CA PHE A 269 1.95 -12.46 12.97
C PHE A 269 0.65 -13.26 13.17
N ALA A 270 -0.47 -12.58 12.97
CA ALA A 270 -1.84 -13.07 13.07
C ALA A 270 -2.63 -13.23 11.76
N PRO A 271 -2.15 -12.88 10.54
CA PRO A 271 -2.88 -13.17 9.30
C PRO A 271 -3.33 -14.63 9.21
N THR A 272 -4.60 -14.87 8.87
CA THR A 272 -5.13 -16.21 8.60
C THR A 272 -4.43 -16.86 7.40
N GLN A 273 -4.60 -18.16 7.18
CA GLN A 273 -4.02 -18.81 6.00
C GLN A 273 -4.55 -18.21 4.69
N GLU A 274 -5.84 -17.87 4.66
CA GLU A 274 -6.47 -17.20 3.52
C GLU A 274 -5.85 -15.80 3.29
N MET A 275 -5.66 -15.02 4.35
CA MET A 275 -4.98 -13.74 4.26
C MET A 275 -3.52 -13.88 3.80
N GLN A 276 -2.80 -14.90 4.28
CA GLN A 276 -1.42 -15.14 3.84
C GLN A 276 -1.34 -15.47 2.34
N ALA A 277 -2.28 -16.29 1.83
CA ALA A 277 -2.36 -16.58 0.41
C ALA A 277 -2.66 -15.31 -0.40
N GLU A 278 -3.56 -14.46 0.10
CA GLU A 278 -3.88 -13.19 -0.54
C GLU A 278 -2.70 -12.21 -0.51
N LEU A 279 -2.00 -12.08 0.62
CA LEU A 279 -0.80 -11.26 0.74
C LEU A 279 0.27 -11.73 -0.25
N ALA A 280 0.52 -13.03 -0.36
CA ALA A 280 1.49 -13.58 -1.31
C ALA A 280 1.10 -13.25 -2.76
N ARG A 281 -0.18 -13.46 -3.13
CA ARG A 281 -0.71 -13.14 -4.46
C ARG A 281 -0.57 -11.64 -4.77
N LEU A 282 -1.01 -10.79 -3.85
CA LEU A 282 -1.04 -9.34 -3.98
C LEU A 282 0.38 -8.75 -4.04
N ASN A 283 1.28 -9.20 -3.17
CA ASN A 283 2.67 -8.75 -3.15
C ASN A 283 3.41 -9.14 -4.44
N ALA A 284 3.18 -10.36 -4.95
CA ALA A 284 3.74 -10.78 -6.23
C ALA A 284 3.23 -9.92 -7.40
N GLN A 285 1.94 -9.57 -7.40
CA GLN A 285 1.35 -8.67 -8.38
C GLN A 285 1.99 -7.27 -8.31
N ILE A 286 2.10 -6.68 -7.12
CA ILE A 286 2.68 -5.35 -6.92
C ILE A 286 4.15 -5.33 -7.31
N ALA A 287 4.94 -6.33 -6.88
CA ALA A 287 6.36 -6.41 -7.21
C ALA A 287 6.61 -6.48 -8.72
N ARG A 288 5.81 -7.29 -9.45
CA ARG A 288 5.91 -7.38 -10.91
C ARG A 288 5.44 -6.11 -11.62
N LEU A 289 4.40 -5.46 -11.11
CA LEU A 289 3.83 -4.24 -11.69
C LEU A 289 4.51 -2.96 -11.21
N ALA A 290 5.47 -3.04 -10.27
CA ALA A 290 6.16 -1.87 -9.72
C ALA A 290 6.69 -0.90 -10.79
N PRO A 291 7.34 -1.36 -11.89
CA PRO A 291 7.78 -0.44 -12.94
C PRO A 291 6.63 0.34 -13.59
N ALA A 292 5.46 -0.26 -13.80
CA ALA A 292 4.29 0.39 -14.36
C ALA A 292 3.56 1.28 -13.34
N ILE A 293 3.43 0.81 -12.09
CA ILE A 293 2.82 1.56 -10.97
C ILE A 293 3.57 2.87 -10.72
N LEU A 294 4.90 2.83 -10.80
CA LEU A 294 5.81 3.93 -10.48
C LEU A 294 6.23 4.75 -11.72
N ALA A 295 5.70 4.42 -12.90
CA ALA A 295 6.02 5.12 -14.14
C ALA A 295 5.40 6.52 -14.19
N ASP A 296 5.74 7.25 -15.24
CA ASP A 296 5.25 8.60 -15.47
C ASP A 296 3.73 8.61 -15.56
N PRO A 297 3.04 9.59 -14.93
CA PRO A 297 1.60 9.77 -15.09
C PRO A 297 1.21 9.85 -16.56
N ALA A 298 0.09 9.22 -16.93
CA ALA A 298 -0.45 9.34 -18.28
C ALA A 298 -0.91 10.79 -18.52
N SER A 299 -0.68 11.28 -19.74
CA SER A 299 -1.09 12.62 -20.17
C SER A 299 -2.53 12.67 -20.68
N GLU A 300 -3.08 11.51 -21.02
CA GLU A 300 -4.41 11.37 -21.61
C GLU A 300 -5.50 11.71 -20.61
N LYS A 301 -6.55 12.37 -21.10
CA LYS A 301 -7.76 12.56 -20.32
C LYS A 301 -8.49 11.22 -20.20
N ILE A 302 -8.62 10.76 -18.96
CA ILE A 302 -9.32 9.52 -18.60
C ILE A 302 -10.45 9.84 -17.64
N GLU A 303 -11.57 9.14 -17.80
CA GLU A 303 -12.70 9.21 -16.89
C GLU A 303 -13.21 7.80 -16.60
N MET A 304 -13.66 7.56 -15.37
CA MET A 304 -14.27 6.30 -14.96
C MET A 304 -15.59 6.60 -14.26
N SER A 305 -16.61 5.80 -14.58
CA SER A 305 -17.89 5.82 -13.88
C SER A 305 -18.41 4.39 -13.76
N ILE A 306 -19.06 4.05 -12.65
CA ILE A 306 -19.75 2.77 -12.47
C ILE A 306 -21.26 3.01 -12.42
N THR A 307 -22.02 2.09 -13.02
CA THR A 307 -23.49 2.11 -13.06
C THR A 307 -24.08 2.32 -11.67
N GLY A 308 -25.09 3.18 -11.54
CA GLY A 308 -25.68 3.54 -10.24
C GLY A 308 -24.85 4.57 -9.46
N ASN A 309 -23.88 5.23 -10.11
CA ASN A 309 -22.96 6.19 -9.49
C ASN A 309 -22.19 5.59 -8.30
N LEU A 310 -21.84 4.31 -8.38
CA LEU A 310 -21.00 3.68 -7.37
C LEU A 310 -19.65 4.39 -7.29
N ALA A 311 -19.16 4.58 -6.07
CA ALA A 311 -17.89 5.25 -5.84
C ALA A 311 -16.76 4.45 -6.50
N CYS A 312 -15.95 5.13 -7.31
CA CYS A 312 -14.82 4.52 -7.99
C CYS A 312 -13.65 5.51 -8.09
N HIS A 313 -12.48 4.98 -8.40
CA HIS A 313 -11.34 5.82 -8.73
C HIS A 313 -10.38 5.13 -9.68
N TRP A 314 -9.39 5.88 -10.14
CA TRP A 314 -8.36 5.36 -11.02
C TRP A 314 -7.06 6.17 -10.92
N LYS A 315 -5.97 5.57 -11.39
CA LYS A 315 -4.74 6.26 -11.81
C LYS A 315 -4.30 5.66 -13.14
N ALA A 316 -3.53 6.42 -13.91
CA ALA A 316 -2.98 5.94 -15.16
C ALA A 316 -1.52 6.36 -15.33
N THR A 317 -0.73 5.50 -15.95
CA THR A 317 0.71 5.70 -16.17
C THR A 317 1.13 5.22 -17.55
N ARG A 318 2.27 5.72 -18.04
CA ARG A 318 2.90 5.25 -19.28
C ARG A 318 4.19 4.53 -18.99
N HIS A 319 4.28 3.27 -19.41
CA HIS A 319 5.45 2.44 -19.21
C HIS A 319 5.74 1.62 -20.48
N GLU A 320 6.98 1.74 -20.98
CA GLU A 320 7.44 1.02 -22.20
C GLU A 320 6.50 1.18 -23.41
N GLY A 321 6.01 2.42 -23.61
CA GLY A 321 5.09 2.76 -24.70
C GLY A 321 3.64 2.32 -24.49
N MET A 322 3.34 1.59 -23.41
CA MET A 322 1.99 1.14 -23.08
C MET A 322 1.32 2.09 -22.08
N LEU A 323 0.01 2.26 -22.22
CA LEU A 323 -0.84 2.91 -21.23
C LEU A 323 -1.34 1.85 -20.23
N TYR A 324 -1.08 2.10 -18.95
CA TYR A 324 -1.65 1.33 -17.85
C TYR A 324 -2.73 2.15 -17.15
N ILE A 325 -3.90 1.57 -16.92
CA ILE A 325 -4.98 2.19 -16.16
C ILE A 325 -5.34 1.26 -15.00
N PHE A 326 -5.14 1.74 -13.78
CA PHE A 326 -5.48 1.04 -12.55
C PHE A 326 -6.80 1.59 -12.05
N CYS A 327 -7.84 0.78 -12.08
CA CYS A 327 -9.20 1.16 -11.73
C CYS A 327 -9.67 0.38 -10.51
N GLN A 328 -10.49 1.00 -9.67
CA GLN A 328 -11.07 0.30 -8.52
C GLN A 328 -12.49 0.79 -8.24
N ASN A 329 -13.37 -0.15 -7.91
CA ASN A 329 -14.64 0.08 -7.26
C ASN A 329 -14.41 0.26 -5.76
N ILE A 330 -14.80 1.39 -5.18
CA ILE A 330 -14.61 1.70 -3.76
C ILE A 330 -15.95 1.91 -3.02
N ASP A 331 -17.06 1.43 -3.61
CA ASP A 331 -18.38 1.49 -2.99
C ASP A 331 -18.42 0.67 -1.71
N LEU A 332 -18.91 1.27 -0.62
CA LEU A 332 -19.06 0.61 0.68
C LEU A 332 -20.51 0.16 0.97
N GLY A 333 -21.40 0.30 -0.01
CA GLY A 333 -22.82 0.05 0.12
C GLY A 333 -23.65 1.31 0.41
N GLU A 334 -24.96 1.19 0.25
CA GLU A 334 -25.90 2.28 0.52
C GLU A 334 -25.97 2.60 2.02
N GLY A 335 -25.89 3.89 2.37
CA GLY A 335 -25.97 4.33 3.76
C GLY A 335 -24.73 4.01 4.60
N ALA A 336 -23.61 3.62 3.98
CA ALA A 336 -22.36 3.27 4.67
C ALA A 336 -21.89 4.37 5.64
N GLU A 337 -22.16 5.64 5.33
CA GLU A 337 -21.83 6.80 6.17
C GLU A 337 -22.59 6.85 7.50
N LYS A 338 -23.66 6.07 7.65
CA LYS A 338 -24.50 5.99 8.85
C LYS A 338 -24.22 4.74 9.69
N LEU A 339 -23.38 3.83 9.19
CA LEU A 339 -23.02 2.60 9.89
C LEU A 339 -22.26 2.91 11.17
N LYS A 340 -22.60 2.19 12.23
CA LYS A 340 -21.96 2.30 13.54
C LYS A 340 -20.77 1.37 13.63
N GLN A 341 -20.05 1.49 14.74
CA GLN A 341 -18.96 0.58 15.07
C GLN A 341 -19.48 -0.86 15.06
N PHE A 342 -18.74 -1.74 14.40
CA PHE A 342 -19.01 -3.17 14.20
C PHE A 342 -20.12 -3.52 13.21
N ASP A 343 -20.82 -2.54 12.65
CA ASP A 343 -21.79 -2.81 11.59
C ASP A 343 -21.05 -3.27 10.31
N PRO A 344 -21.56 -4.28 9.60
CA PRO A 344 -20.99 -4.73 8.34
C PRO A 344 -21.29 -3.72 7.23
N ILE A 345 -20.37 -3.64 6.27
CA ILE A 345 -20.62 -2.98 4.98
C ILE A 345 -21.24 -3.96 3.98
N HIS A 346 -21.95 -3.43 2.99
CA HIS A 346 -22.50 -4.21 1.87
C HIS A 346 -22.09 -3.61 0.52
N PRO A 347 -20.78 -3.66 0.17
CA PRO A 347 -20.26 -3.18 -1.11
C PRO A 347 -21.02 -3.77 -2.31
N ARG A 348 -21.24 -2.94 -3.34
CA ARG A 348 -21.97 -3.34 -4.55
C ARG A 348 -21.04 -3.44 -5.74
N GLY A 349 -21.39 -4.29 -6.70
CA GLY A 349 -20.73 -4.37 -8.00
C GLY A 349 -21.55 -3.71 -9.10
N GLY A 350 -20.93 -3.45 -10.25
CA GLY A 350 -21.63 -2.93 -11.41
C GLY A 350 -20.73 -2.72 -12.63
N ALA A 351 -21.38 -2.49 -13.78
CA ALA A 351 -20.70 -2.19 -15.03
C ALA A 351 -20.03 -0.81 -14.97
N ALA A 352 -18.72 -0.78 -15.17
CA ALA A 352 -17.92 0.42 -15.33
C ALA A 352 -17.82 0.83 -16.80
N THR A 353 -17.76 2.14 -17.04
CA THR A 353 -17.34 2.73 -18.31
C THR A 353 -16.05 3.51 -18.08
N ILE A 354 -15.01 3.16 -18.82
CA ILE A 354 -13.72 3.84 -18.81
C ILE A 354 -13.58 4.57 -20.14
N ARG A 355 -13.57 5.91 -20.09
CA ARG A 355 -13.34 6.78 -21.25
C ARG A 355 -11.88 7.16 -21.31
N VAL A 356 -11.29 7.08 -22.49
CA VAL A 356 -9.89 7.41 -22.75
C VAL A 356 -9.85 8.25 -24.02
N GLU A 357 -9.42 9.51 -23.90
CA GLU A 357 -9.32 10.41 -25.04
C GLU A 357 -8.40 9.82 -26.13
N GLY A 358 -8.88 9.81 -27.37
CA GLY A 358 -8.13 9.26 -28.52
C GLY A 358 -8.15 7.73 -28.65
N LEU A 359 -8.82 6.99 -27.75
CA LEU A 359 -8.93 5.53 -27.87
C LEU A 359 -9.74 5.13 -29.12
N LYS A 360 -9.13 4.34 -30.00
CA LYS A 360 -9.75 3.92 -31.26
C LYS A 360 -10.64 2.70 -31.05
N ALA A 361 -11.79 2.67 -31.74
CA ALA A 361 -12.63 1.48 -31.80
C ALA A 361 -11.83 0.27 -32.34
N GLY A 362 -12.06 -0.91 -31.78
CA GLY A 362 -11.33 -2.13 -32.14
C GLY A 362 -9.98 -2.31 -31.44
N THR A 363 -9.51 -1.32 -30.66
CA THR A 363 -8.29 -1.48 -29.85
C THR A 363 -8.48 -2.61 -28.85
N LYS A 364 -7.54 -3.57 -28.84
CA LYS A 364 -7.51 -4.64 -27.84
C LYS A 364 -6.96 -4.12 -26.52
N ILE A 365 -7.64 -4.44 -25.44
CA ILE A 365 -7.28 -4.04 -24.08
C ILE A 365 -7.04 -5.32 -23.30
N GLU A 366 -5.85 -5.48 -22.76
CA GLU A 366 -5.58 -6.58 -21.84
C GLU A 366 -6.06 -6.22 -20.45
N VAL A 367 -6.74 -7.17 -19.79
CA VAL A 367 -6.98 -7.08 -18.36
C VAL A 367 -5.94 -7.94 -17.66
N VAL A 368 -4.98 -7.25 -17.05
CA VAL A 368 -3.74 -7.84 -16.52
C VAL A 368 -4.09 -8.83 -15.41
N ASP A 369 -3.49 -10.03 -15.49
CA ASP A 369 -3.67 -11.15 -14.55
C ASP A 369 -5.04 -11.82 -14.54
N GLU A 370 -5.95 -11.44 -15.44
CA GLU A 370 -7.31 -12.00 -15.51
C GLU A 370 -7.55 -12.91 -16.71
N ASN A 371 -6.51 -13.16 -17.52
CA ASN A 371 -6.55 -14.03 -18.70
C ASN A 371 -7.71 -13.68 -19.67
N ARG A 372 -7.99 -12.38 -19.82
CA ARG A 372 -9.06 -11.87 -20.69
C ARG A 372 -8.65 -10.57 -21.36
N THR A 373 -9.30 -10.30 -22.49
CA THR A 373 -9.14 -9.04 -23.24
C THR A 373 -10.49 -8.43 -23.54
N LEU A 374 -10.55 -7.11 -23.53
CA LEU A 374 -11.69 -6.31 -23.98
C LEU A 374 -11.39 -5.70 -25.35
N VAL A 375 -12.44 -5.23 -26.01
CA VAL A 375 -12.33 -4.49 -27.28
C VAL A 375 -12.95 -3.12 -27.08
N ALA A 376 -12.18 -2.07 -27.36
CA ALA A 376 -12.63 -0.70 -27.23
C ALA A 376 -13.74 -0.37 -28.23
N ALA A 377 -14.73 0.37 -27.77
CA ALA A 377 -15.54 1.23 -28.63
C ALA A 377 -14.76 2.53 -28.92
N ALA A 378 -15.34 3.43 -29.73
CA ALA A 378 -14.71 4.72 -30.00
C ALA A 378 -14.68 5.57 -28.72
N GLY A 379 -13.48 5.79 -28.17
CA GLY A 379 -13.22 6.62 -26.99
C GLY A 379 -13.46 5.96 -25.63
N TYR A 380 -13.92 4.71 -25.57
CA TYR A 380 -14.21 4.04 -24.30
C TYR A 380 -14.25 2.52 -24.38
N PHE A 381 -14.26 1.88 -23.22
CA PHE A 381 -14.59 0.47 -23.04
C PHE A 381 -15.39 0.26 -21.74
N THR A 382 -16.01 -0.89 -21.61
CA THR A 382 -16.80 -1.26 -20.43
C THR A 382 -16.30 -2.56 -19.81
N ASP A 383 -16.47 -2.69 -18.50
CA ASP A 383 -16.08 -3.88 -17.76
C ASP A 383 -16.94 -4.08 -16.51
N GLU A 384 -17.07 -5.30 -16.02
CA GLU A 384 -17.85 -5.60 -14.82
C GLU A 384 -16.96 -5.57 -13.58
N PHE A 385 -17.28 -4.70 -12.63
CA PHE A 385 -16.57 -4.64 -11.35
C PHE A 385 -17.37 -5.36 -10.27
N ALA A 386 -16.77 -6.36 -9.64
CA ALA A 386 -17.28 -6.93 -8.41
C ALA A 386 -17.16 -5.90 -7.25
N PRO A 387 -17.85 -6.12 -6.11
CA PRO A 387 -17.68 -5.28 -4.93
C PRO A 387 -16.22 -5.15 -4.50
N LEU A 388 -15.76 -3.91 -4.27
CA LEU A 388 -14.37 -3.57 -3.90
C LEU A 388 -13.26 -4.01 -4.87
N ALA A 389 -13.62 -4.49 -6.07
CA ALA A 389 -12.66 -5.05 -7.01
C ALA A 389 -11.80 -3.96 -7.69
N GLU A 390 -10.56 -4.33 -7.96
CA GLU A 390 -9.66 -3.63 -8.85
C GLU A 390 -9.54 -4.33 -10.21
N HIS A 391 -9.31 -3.56 -11.26
CA HIS A 391 -8.90 -4.06 -12.58
C HIS A 391 -7.74 -3.20 -13.10
N ILE A 392 -6.79 -3.86 -13.77
CA ILE A 392 -5.61 -3.21 -14.34
C ILE A 392 -5.62 -3.44 -15.84
N TYR A 393 -5.74 -2.36 -16.59
CA TYR A 393 -5.80 -2.41 -18.05
C TYR A 393 -4.45 -2.06 -18.65
N ARG A 394 -4.04 -2.81 -19.67
CA ARG A 394 -2.86 -2.51 -20.49
C ARG A 394 -3.26 -2.30 -21.95
N ILE A 395 -2.92 -1.13 -22.48
CA ILE A 395 -3.34 -0.64 -23.80
C ILE A 395 -2.09 -0.21 -24.59
N ARG A 396 -2.02 -0.56 -25.87
CA ARG A 396 -0.92 -0.18 -26.77
C ARG A 396 -1.20 1.13 -27.50
#